data_AF-A0A1G5RZ44-F1
#
_entry.id   AF-A0A1G5RZ44-F1
#
_cell.length_a   1.000
_cell.length_b   1.000
_cell.length_c   1.000
_cell.angle_alpha   90.00
_cell.angle_beta   90.00
_cell.angle_gamma   90.00
#
_symmetry.space_group_name_H-M   'P 1'
#
loop_
_entity.id
_entity.type
_entity.pdbx_description
1 polymer ?
#
loop_
_entity_poly.entity_id
_entity_poly.type
_entity_poly.pdbx_seq_one_letter_code
_entity_poly.pdbx_strand_id
1 'polypeptide(L)'
;MGKYQEIKNVVSAYFNALEASTCDNVENVLKTFMSEDYDWRGVYPFREQSGATAAAEVFWKPLMNALKHLQRRQDIFIAGTNEIGHEPWVMSMGHFVGLFDEDWLGIRKTGKMMHLRYAEFNCVEDGKITKTGLFVDLIGFMQQAGANPLPPSTGQYFVYPGPRSHQGLLFEDAPEEEGIKTLALVNAMVDDLTELNKSGAGGCPPEVLQKTWHDNMIWYGPAGIGASYTIPRYQAQHQLPFRNNLKDKVFNGHVCRFAEGSFACFFGWPNLSNTPTGGFLGLPGGEIRADMQVVDVYSRQGDKLSENWVFIDLPYWLKQQGLDVIERTASIFNPECAK
;
A
#
# COMPACT_ATOMS: atom_id res chain seq x y z
N MET A 1 -23.25 -17.94 -10.67
CA MET A 1 -22.53 -17.07 -9.73
C MET A 1 -21.40 -16.41 -10.50
N GLY A 2 -21.05 -15.16 -10.18
CA GLY A 2 -19.95 -14.47 -10.84
C GLY A 2 -18.60 -15.17 -10.62
N LYS A 3 -17.62 -14.92 -11.50
CA LYS A 3 -16.26 -15.48 -11.46
C LYS A 3 -15.55 -15.23 -10.13
N TYR A 4 -15.79 -14.10 -9.46
CA TYR A 4 -15.13 -13.72 -8.21
C TYR A 4 -16.10 -13.51 -7.04
N GLN A 5 -17.39 -13.77 -7.23
CA GLN A 5 -18.40 -13.50 -6.20
C GLN A 5 -18.16 -14.27 -4.90
N GLU A 6 -17.74 -15.54 -4.99
CA GLU A 6 -17.52 -16.39 -3.81
C GLU A 6 -16.36 -15.87 -2.95
N ILE A 7 -15.22 -15.57 -3.57
CA ILE A 7 -14.04 -15.06 -2.87
C ILE A 7 -14.28 -13.66 -2.27
N LYS A 8 -15.05 -12.81 -2.96
CA LYS A 8 -15.49 -11.50 -2.43
C LYS A 8 -16.37 -11.66 -1.21
N ASN A 9 -17.28 -12.64 -1.21
CA ASN A 9 -18.15 -12.92 -0.07
C ASN A 9 -17.34 -13.39 1.14
N VAL A 10 -16.32 -14.24 0.94
CA VAL A 10 -15.40 -14.67 2.02
C VAL A 10 -14.69 -13.46 2.64
N VAL A 11 -14.08 -12.61 1.81
CA VAL A 11 -13.32 -11.45 2.32
C VAL A 11 -14.23 -10.38 2.93
N SER A 12 -15.42 -10.15 2.37
CA SER A 12 -16.42 -9.24 2.96
C SER A 12 -16.91 -9.75 4.32
N ALA A 13 -17.18 -11.05 4.44
CA ALA A 13 -17.57 -11.66 5.72
C ALA A 13 -16.43 -11.58 6.75
N TYR A 14 -15.19 -11.81 6.33
CA TYR A 14 -14.00 -11.61 7.15
C TYR A 14 -13.89 -10.17 7.66
N PHE A 15 -14.00 -9.17 6.78
CA PHE A 15 -13.91 -7.76 7.18
C PHE A 15 -15.03 -7.36 8.16
N ASN A 16 -16.26 -7.80 7.92
CA ASN A 16 -17.38 -7.55 8.83
C ASN A 16 -17.15 -8.18 10.21
N ALA A 17 -16.69 -9.44 10.24
CA ALA A 17 -16.39 -10.13 11.48
C ALA A 17 -15.22 -9.48 12.23
N LEU A 18 -14.20 -9.00 11.50
CA LEU A 18 -13.04 -8.31 12.07
C LEU A 18 -13.43 -6.96 12.68
N GLU A 19 -14.25 -6.17 12.00
CA GLU A 19 -14.75 -4.89 12.54
C GLU A 19 -15.64 -5.07 13.77
N ALA A 20 -16.43 -6.15 13.82
CA ALA A 20 -17.25 -6.51 14.99
C ALA A 20 -16.44 -7.16 16.14
N SER A 21 -15.15 -7.42 15.93
CA SER A 21 -14.29 -8.10 16.89
C SER A 21 -13.67 -7.16 17.93
N THR A 22 -13.00 -7.75 18.90
CA THR A 22 -12.29 -7.10 20.00
C THR A 22 -10.90 -7.71 20.12
N CYS A 23 -10.03 -7.11 20.93
CA CYS A 23 -8.70 -7.67 21.23
C CYS A 23 -8.77 -9.13 21.74
N ASP A 24 -9.84 -9.49 22.46
CA ASP A 24 -9.99 -10.81 23.07
C ASP A 24 -10.37 -11.92 22.09
N ASN A 25 -11.08 -11.58 21.00
CA ASN A 25 -11.65 -12.57 20.07
C ASN A 25 -11.17 -12.43 18.62
N VAL A 26 -10.37 -11.41 18.28
CA VAL A 26 -9.84 -11.21 16.92
C VAL A 26 -9.08 -12.43 16.39
N GLU A 27 -8.32 -13.11 17.24
CA GLU A 27 -7.60 -14.33 16.85
C GLU A 27 -8.56 -15.44 16.37
N ASN A 28 -9.69 -15.62 17.06
CA ASN A 28 -10.69 -16.62 16.67
C ASN A 28 -11.37 -16.25 15.36
N VAL A 29 -11.60 -14.95 15.12
CA VAL A 29 -12.08 -14.46 13.82
C VAL A 29 -11.08 -14.82 12.73
N LEU A 30 -9.78 -14.51 12.90
CA LEU A 30 -8.77 -14.88 11.90
C LEU A 30 -8.76 -16.41 11.67
N LYS A 31 -8.72 -17.24 12.72
CA LYS A 31 -8.75 -18.71 12.55
C LYS A 31 -10.00 -19.22 11.82
N THR A 32 -11.11 -18.50 11.91
CA THR A 32 -12.35 -18.85 11.20
C THR A 32 -12.23 -18.61 9.69
N PHE A 33 -11.50 -17.58 9.25
CA PHE A 33 -11.41 -17.21 7.83
C PHE A 33 -10.10 -17.64 7.15
N MET A 34 -9.02 -17.81 7.90
CA MET A 34 -7.72 -18.19 7.37
C MET A 34 -7.57 -19.72 7.27
N SER A 35 -6.70 -20.19 6.37
CA SER A 35 -6.26 -21.59 6.32
C SER A 35 -5.27 -21.92 7.44
N GLU A 36 -4.95 -23.22 7.62
CA GLU A 36 -3.96 -23.65 8.62
C GLU A 36 -2.52 -23.24 8.25
N ASP A 37 -2.21 -23.19 6.96
CA ASP A 37 -0.92 -22.83 6.35
C ASP A 37 -0.81 -21.35 5.96
N TYR A 38 -1.66 -20.50 6.55
CA TYR A 38 -1.77 -19.08 6.24
C TYR A 38 -0.44 -18.30 6.33
N ASP A 39 -0.07 -17.60 5.26
CA ASP A 39 1.10 -16.70 5.18
C ASP A 39 0.66 -15.23 5.19
N TRP A 40 1.16 -14.44 6.14
CA TRP A 40 0.85 -13.01 6.26
C TRP A 40 2.09 -12.16 6.09
N ARG A 41 1.99 -11.10 5.29
CA ARG A 41 3.06 -10.12 5.08
C ARG A 41 2.57 -8.74 5.46
N GLY A 42 3.21 -8.15 6.47
CA GLY A 42 2.99 -6.77 6.87
C GLY A 42 4.22 -5.91 6.67
N VAL A 43 4.02 -4.62 6.38
CA VAL A 43 5.09 -3.62 6.38
C VAL A 43 5.90 -3.65 7.69
N TYR A 44 7.15 -3.16 7.66
CA TYR A 44 7.96 -3.03 8.86
C TYR A 44 7.22 -2.19 9.94
N PRO A 45 7.21 -2.61 11.23
CA PRO A 45 8.04 -3.67 11.81
C PRO A 45 7.40 -5.07 11.84
N PHE A 46 6.20 -5.25 11.28
CA PHE A 46 5.42 -6.47 11.44
C PHE A 46 5.94 -7.64 10.60
N ARG A 47 6.41 -7.37 9.38
CA ARG A 47 7.10 -8.33 8.51
C ARG A 47 6.28 -9.60 8.25
N GLU A 48 6.95 -10.66 7.84
CA GLU A 48 6.37 -11.96 7.51
C GLU A 48 5.96 -12.71 8.79
N GLN A 49 4.73 -13.21 8.84
CA GLN A 49 4.15 -13.94 9.95
C GLN A 49 3.47 -15.21 9.44
N SER A 50 3.63 -16.33 10.16
CA SER A 50 3.00 -17.60 9.81
C SER A 50 1.84 -17.91 10.75
N GLY A 51 0.66 -18.12 10.17
CA GLY A 51 -0.56 -18.48 10.89
C GLY A 51 -1.35 -17.32 11.48
N ALA A 52 -2.65 -17.55 11.64
CA ALA A 52 -3.62 -16.55 12.11
C ALA A 52 -3.27 -15.96 13.48
N THR A 53 -2.74 -16.78 14.41
CA THR A 53 -2.34 -16.32 15.74
C THR A 53 -1.22 -15.29 15.68
N ALA A 54 -0.19 -15.51 14.86
CA ALA A 54 0.93 -14.58 14.76
C ALA A 54 0.47 -13.21 14.19
N ALA A 55 -0.35 -13.23 13.14
CA ALA A 55 -0.94 -12.01 12.58
C ALA A 55 -1.84 -11.26 13.60
N ALA A 56 -2.60 -12.00 14.42
CA ALA A 56 -3.42 -11.42 15.48
C ALA A 56 -2.56 -10.70 16.54
N GLU A 57 -1.53 -11.36 17.05
CA GLU A 57 -0.66 -10.84 18.11
C GLU A 57 0.22 -9.67 17.66
N VAL A 58 0.80 -9.77 16.46
CA VAL A 58 1.80 -8.81 15.98
C VAL A 58 1.17 -7.53 15.45
N PHE A 59 -0.01 -7.62 14.83
CA PHE A 59 -0.64 -6.46 14.18
C PHE A 59 -2.01 -6.12 14.78
N TRP A 60 -2.97 -7.05 14.73
CA TRP A 60 -4.37 -6.71 14.99
C TRP A 60 -4.66 -6.35 16.44
N LYS A 61 -4.20 -7.15 17.41
CA LYS A 61 -4.38 -6.86 18.84
C LYS A 61 -3.73 -5.53 19.23
N PRO A 62 -2.46 -5.25 18.87
CA PRO A 62 -1.86 -3.94 19.12
C PRO A 62 -2.60 -2.77 18.46
N LEU A 63 -3.01 -2.92 17.19
CA LEU A 63 -3.74 -1.87 16.48
C LEU A 63 -5.10 -1.59 17.13
N MET A 64 -5.89 -2.62 17.42
CA MET A 64 -7.21 -2.49 18.06
C MET A 64 -7.10 -1.96 19.50
N ASN A 65 -5.98 -2.26 20.19
CA ASN A 65 -5.74 -1.68 21.49
C ASN A 65 -5.45 -0.18 21.40
N ALA A 66 -4.63 0.24 20.43
CA ALA A 66 -4.25 1.64 20.25
C ALA A 66 -5.35 2.51 19.65
N LEU A 67 -5.99 2.00 18.59
CA LEU A 67 -6.99 2.68 17.78
C LEU A 67 -8.37 2.13 18.14
N LYS A 68 -8.97 2.70 19.19
CA LYS A 68 -10.28 2.30 19.72
C LYS A 68 -11.40 2.63 18.73
N HIS A 69 -12.49 1.87 18.81
CA HIS A 69 -13.62 1.98 17.87
C HIS A 69 -13.20 1.88 16.40
N LEU A 70 -12.30 0.93 16.12
CA LEU A 70 -11.73 0.69 14.80
C LEU A 70 -12.84 0.43 13.76
N GLN A 71 -12.83 1.21 12.69
CA GLN A 71 -13.72 1.07 11.54
C GLN A 71 -12.90 0.94 10.27
N ARG A 72 -13.31 0.04 9.36
CA ARG A 72 -12.73 -0.05 8.02
C ARG A 72 -13.56 0.79 7.06
N ARG A 73 -12.99 1.90 6.59
CA ARG A 73 -13.56 2.71 5.51
C ARG A 73 -12.93 2.30 4.19
N GLN A 74 -13.61 1.45 3.44
CA GLN A 74 -13.15 0.98 2.14
C GLN A 74 -13.34 2.07 1.08
N ASP A 75 -12.29 2.31 0.30
CA ASP A 75 -12.31 3.20 -0.86
C ASP A 75 -12.32 2.39 -2.18
N ILE A 76 -11.61 1.26 -2.19
CA ILE A 76 -11.57 0.31 -3.30
C ILE A 76 -11.72 -1.12 -2.77
N PHE A 77 -12.51 -1.94 -3.46
CA PHE A 77 -12.71 -3.36 -3.22
C PHE A 77 -12.90 -4.06 -4.57
N ILE A 78 -11.92 -4.88 -4.97
CA ILE A 78 -11.89 -5.57 -6.25
C ILE A 78 -11.31 -6.97 -6.11
N ALA A 79 -11.59 -7.84 -7.08
CA ALA A 79 -11.05 -9.19 -7.12
C ALA A 79 -10.56 -9.57 -8.51
N GLY A 80 -9.63 -10.52 -8.60
CA GLY A 80 -9.12 -10.97 -9.88
C GLY A 80 -8.21 -12.19 -9.77
N THR A 81 -7.98 -12.83 -10.92
CA THR A 81 -6.97 -13.87 -11.07
C THR A 81 -5.59 -13.21 -11.19
N ASN A 82 -4.65 -13.64 -10.34
CA ASN A 82 -3.26 -13.18 -10.38
C ASN A 82 -2.61 -13.50 -11.74
N GLU A 83 -2.07 -12.49 -12.42
CA GLU A 83 -1.33 -12.66 -13.68
C GLU A 83 -0.06 -13.51 -13.49
N ILE A 84 0.51 -13.52 -12.27
CA ILE A 84 1.81 -14.16 -11.98
C ILE A 84 1.65 -15.62 -11.57
N GLY A 85 0.83 -15.89 -10.55
CA GLY A 85 0.67 -17.23 -9.96
C GLY A 85 -0.69 -17.89 -10.22
N HIS A 86 -1.58 -17.23 -10.97
CA HIS A 86 -2.93 -17.70 -11.31
C HIS A 86 -3.89 -17.92 -10.14
N GLU A 87 -3.48 -17.63 -8.90
CA GLU A 87 -4.38 -17.75 -7.75
C GLU A 87 -5.44 -16.63 -7.77
N PRO A 88 -6.63 -16.86 -7.21
CA PRO A 88 -7.65 -15.83 -7.02
C PRO A 88 -7.32 -14.92 -5.83
N TRP A 89 -7.37 -13.61 -6.04
CA TRP A 89 -7.13 -12.60 -5.00
C TRP A 89 -8.28 -11.60 -4.91
N VAL A 90 -8.48 -11.07 -3.70
CA VAL A 90 -9.33 -9.92 -3.42
C VAL A 90 -8.46 -8.84 -2.78
N MET A 91 -8.55 -7.60 -3.28
CA MET A 91 -7.84 -6.45 -2.73
C MET A 91 -8.85 -5.44 -2.21
N SER A 92 -8.57 -4.91 -1.01
CA SER A 92 -9.21 -3.70 -0.52
C SER A 92 -8.19 -2.64 -0.16
N MET A 93 -8.51 -1.38 -0.45
CA MET A 93 -7.72 -0.23 -0.02
C MET A 93 -8.66 0.80 0.59
N GLY A 94 -8.17 1.51 1.60
CA GLY A 94 -8.88 2.62 2.21
C GLY A 94 -8.23 3.07 3.50
N HIS A 95 -9.03 3.26 4.54
CA HIS A 95 -8.58 3.76 5.84
C HIS A 95 -9.15 2.95 6.99
N PHE A 96 -8.30 2.58 7.95
CA PHE A 96 -8.75 2.26 9.29
C PHE A 96 -8.93 3.57 10.07
N VAL A 97 -10.09 3.76 10.67
CA VAL A 97 -10.42 4.96 11.44
C VAL A 97 -10.78 4.59 12.87
N GLY A 98 -10.31 5.36 13.83
CA GLY A 98 -10.67 5.20 15.23
C GLY A 98 -10.08 6.29 16.10
N LEU A 99 -10.23 6.16 17.41
CA LEU A 99 -9.67 7.06 18.42
C LEU A 99 -8.31 6.52 18.89
N PHE A 100 -7.25 7.31 18.72
CA PHE A 100 -5.91 6.91 19.12
C PHE A 100 -5.67 7.21 20.60
N ASP A 101 -6.12 6.27 21.42
CA ASP A 101 -6.26 6.40 22.88
C ASP A 101 -5.20 5.62 23.67
N GLU A 102 -4.41 4.77 23.02
CA GLU A 102 -3.21 4.15 23.59
C GLU A 102 -2.01 4.24 22.64
N ASP A 103 -0.81 4.34 23.19
CA ASP A 103 0.43 4.44 22.41
C ASP A 103 0.60 3.21 21.50
N TRP A 104 1.19 3.41 20.32
CA TRP A 104 1.42 2.34 19.35
C TRP A 104 2.75 2.53 18.63
N LEU A 105 3.58 1.49 18.61
CA LEU A 105 4.94 1.55 18.01
C LEU A 105 5.77 2.73 18.54
N GLY A 106 5.58 3.08 19.82
CA GLY A 106 6.23 4.24 20.45
C GLY A 106 5.68 5.60 20.02
N ILE A 107 4.66 5.65 19.15
CA ILE A 107 3.93 6.87 18.81
C ILE A 107 3.00 7.19 19.97
N ARG A 108 3.10 8.43 20.48
CA ARG A 108 2.29 8.91 21.59
C ARG A 108 0.83 9.09 21.15
N LYS A 109 -0.09 8.57 21.96
CA LYS A 109 -1.53 8.76 21.79
C LYS A 109 -1.91 10.23 21.72
N THR A 110 -2.96 10.52 20.95
CA THR A 110 -3.45 11.89 20.78
C THR A 110 -4.82 12.12 21.40
N GLY A 111 -5.57 11.05 21.71
CA GLY A 111 -6.97 11.14 22.13
C GLY A 111 -7.89 11.68 21.02
N LYS A 112 -7.46 11.58 19.75
CA LYS A 112 -8.15 12.14 18.58
C LYS A 112 -8.40 11.05 17.55
N MET A 113 -9.33 11.36 16.63
CA MET A 113 -9.55 10.56 15.43
C MET A 113 -8.26 10.48 14.59
N MET A 114 -7.94 9.29 14.12
CA MET A 114 -6.82 9.02 13.21
C MET A 114 -7.30 8.22 11.99
N HIS A 115 -6.63 8.42 10.85
CA HIS A 115 -6.86 7.68 9.62
C HIS A 115 -5.59 6.90 9.23
N LEU A 116 -5.54 5.60 9.49
CA LEU A 116 -4.45 4.74 9.03
C LEU A 116 -4.78 4.22 7.63
N ARG A 117 -4.11 4.75 6.61
CA ARG A 117 -4.24 4.25 5.23
C ARG A 117 -3.82 2.79 5.17
N TYR A 118 -4.56 1.98 4.44
CA TYR A 118 -4.21 0.58 4.19
C TYR A 118 -4.44 0.16 2.73
N ALA A 119 -3.68 -0.83 2.28
CA ALA A 119 -4.02 -1.72 1.16
C ALA A 119 -3.81 -3.17 1.62
N GLU A 120 -4.82 -4.01 1.44
CA GLU A 120 -4.85 -5.39 1.89
C GLU A 120 -5.24 -6.31 0.73
N PHE A 121 -4.35 -7.25 0.41
CA PHE A 121 -4.54 -8.28 -0.60
C PHE A 121 -4.75 -9.62 0.10
N ASN A 122 -5.80 -10.36 -0.27
CA ASN A 122 -6.15 -11.66 0.31
C ASN A 122 -6.30 -12.70 -0.81
N CYS A 123 -5.44 -13.72 -0.82
CA CYS A 123 -5.57 -14.90 -1.67
C CYS A 123 -6.61 -15.84 -1.06
N VAL A 124 -7.60 -16.29 -1.83
CA VAL A 124 -8.69 -17.11 -1.31
C VAL A 124 -8.78 -18.44 -2.04
N GLU A 125 -8.41 -19.52 -1.38
CA GLU A 125 -8.44 -20.87 -1.93
C GLU A 125 -9.31 -21.75 -1.03
N ASP A 126 -10.15 -22.60 -1.64
CA ASP A 126 -11.05 -23.51 -0.92
C ASP A 126 -11.91 -22.83 0.17
N GLY A 127 -12.36 -21.59 -0.10
CA GLY A 127 -13.19 -20.81 0.82
C GLY A 127 -12.45 -20.23 2.04
N LYS A 128 -11.12 -20.30 2.04
CA LYS A 128 -10.25 -19.79 3.10
C LYS A 128 -9.23 -18.81 2.55
N ILE A 129 -8.83 -17.85 3.36
CA ILE A 129 -7.73 -16.95 3.00
C ILE A 129 -6.41 -17.67 3.30
N THR A 130 -5.59 -17.91 2.28
CA THR A 130 -4.31 -18.63 2.38
C THR A 130 -3.12 -17.70 2.46
N LYS A 131 -3.22 -16.50 1.88
CA LYS A 131 -2.13 -15.51 1.89
C LYS A 131 -2.68 -14.10 2.05
N THR A 132 -2.00 -13.27 2.83
CA THR A 132 -2.33 -11.84 2.94
C THR A 132 -1.09 -10.96 2.77
N GLY A 133 -1.23 -9.87 2.01
CA GLY A 133 -0.31 -8.74 2.04
C GLY A 133 -1.02 -7.50 2.59
N LEU A 134 -0.61 -6.99 3.75
CA LEU A 134 -1.17 -5.80 4.39
C LEU A 134 -0.13 -4.67 4.46
N PHE A 135 -0.45 -3.57 3.80
CA PHE A 135 0.38 -2.39 3.70
C PHE A 135 -0.31 -1.22 4.37
N VAL A 136 0.39 -0.57 5.31
CA VAL A 136 -0.13 0.62 6.00
C VAL A 136 0.89 1.75 5.99
N ASP A 137 0.40 3.00 5.96
CA ASP A 137 1.26 4.19 5.94
C ASP A 137 1.59 4.65 7.37
N LEU A 138 2.60 4.03 7.99
CA LEU A 138 2.99 4.34 9.37
C LEU A 138 3.59 5.75 9.51
N ILE A 139 4.32 6.26 8.51
CA ILE A 139 4.82 7.64 8.53
C ILE A 139 3.64 8.61 8.50
N GLY A 140 2.61 8.31 7.70
CA GLY A 140 1.37 9.08 7.64
C GLY A 140 0.60 9.05 8.96
N PHE A 141 0.66 7.94 9.70
CA PHE A 141 0.12 7.83 11.05
C PHE A 141 0.92 8.68 12.04
N MET A 142 2.26 8.64 12.00
CA MET A 142 3.13 9.49 12.82
C MET A 142 2.86 10.98 12.58
N GLN A 143 2.74 11.40 11.31
CA GLN A 143 2.47 12.80 10.96
C GLN A 143 1.12 13.28 11.50
N GLN A 144 0.07 12.46 11.44
CA GLN A 144 -1.23 12.77 12.06
C GLN A 144 -1.14 12.90 13.58
N ALA A 145 -0.23 12.16 14.21
CA ALA A 145 0.05 12.25 15.65
C ALA A 145 0.96 13.46 16.01
N GLY A 146 1.36 14.28 15.03
CA GLY A 146 2.20 15.45 15.24
C GLY A 146 3.71 15.16 15.24
N ALA A 147 4.13 13.95 14.86
CA ALA A 147 5.54 13.57 14.74
C ALA A 147 5.91 13.35 13.27
N ASN A 148 6.76 14.21 12.70
CA ASN A 148 7.26 14.01 11.34
C ASN A 148 8.68 13.42 11.37
N PRO A 149 8.88 12.14 11.02
CA PRO A 149 10.19 11.51 11.08
C PRO A 149 11.09 11.85 9.88
N LEU A 150 10.59 12.51 8.84
CA LEU A 150 11.34 12.76 7.61
C LEU A 150 11.50 14.26 7.32
N PRO A 151 12.49 14.64 6.48
CA PRO A 151 12.57 15.99 5.91
C PRO A 151 11.28 16.40 5.18
N PRO A 152 11.15 17.68 4.79
CA PRO A 152 10.01 18.15 4.01
C PRO A 152 9.79 17.32 2.73
N SER A 153 8.56 16.88 2.51
CA SER A 153 8.14 16.14 1.32
C SER A 153 8.11 17.02 0.07
N THR A 154 8.32 16.43 -1.10
CA THR A 154 8.21 17.09 -2.41
C THR A 154 6.76 17.26 -2.88
N GLY A 155 5.88 16.31 -2.50
CA GLY A 155 4.44 16.36 -2.67
C GLY A 155 3.70 16.68 -1.37
N GLN A 156 2.36 16.67 -1.42
CA GLN A 156 1.50 17.02 -0.28
C GLN A 156 0.89 15.75 0.35
N TYR A 157 1.13 15.51 1.63
CA TYR A 157 0.42 14.47 2.37
C TYR A 157 -0.87 15.03 3.00
N PHE A 158 -1.95 14.26 2.92
CA PHE A 158 -3.26 14.54 3.53
C PHE A 158 -4.06 13.23 3.58
N VAL A 159 -5.28 13.26 4.12
CA VAL A 159 -6.19 12.09 4.03
C VAL A 159 -6.62 11.95 2.58
N TYR A 160 -6.06 10.96 1.88
CA TYR A 160 -6.34 10.78 0.47
C TYR A 160 -7.78 10.29 0.26
N PRO A 161 -8.48 10.83 -0.74
CA PRO A 161 -9.81 10.34 -1.05
C PRO A 161 -9.73 8.98 -1.74
N GLY A 162 -10.84 8.24 -1.70
CA GLY A 162 -11.10 7.18 -2.66
C GLY A 162 -11.28 7.72 -4.09
N PRO A 163 -11.56 6.82 -5.06
CA PRO A 163 -11.66 7.21 -6.45
C PRO A 163 -12.66 8.33 -6.68
N ARG A 164 -12.30 9.29 -7.53
CA ARG A 164 -13.17 10.42 -7.91
C ARG A 164 -14.51 9.96 -8.50
N SER A 165 -14.54 8.77 -9.11
CA SER A 165 -15.76 8.18 -9.67
C SER A 165 -16.75 7.70 -8.60
N HIS A 166 -16.31 7.52 -7.35
CA HIS A 166 -17.05 6.83 -6.28
C HIS A 166 -17.49 5.40 -6.64
N GLN A 167 -16.84 4.76 -7.61
CA GLN A 167 -17.17 3.42 -8.10
C GLN A 167 -16.14 2.36 -7.68
N GLY A 168 -15.34 2.64 -6.64
CA GLY A 168 -14.27 1.74 -6.21
C GLY A 168 -14.72 0.45 -5.53
N LEU A 169 -15.96 0.36 -5.05
CA LEU A 169 -16.47 -0.78 -4.30
C LEU A 169 -17.24 -1.75 -5.20
N LEU A 170 -16.55 -2.73 -5.77
CA LEU A 170 -17.12 -3.75 -6.65
C LEU A 170 -17.51 -5.00 -5.86
N PHE A 171 -18.60 -4.90 -5.08
CA PHE A 171 -19.13 -6.04 -4.32
C PHE A 171 -19.72 -7.15 -5.20
N GLU A 172 -20.28 -6.75 -6.34
CA GLU A 172 -20.67 -7.65 -7.43
C GLU A 172 -19.57 -7.68 -8.49
N ASP A 173 -19.54 -8.73 -9.29
CA ASP A 173 -18.58 -8.83 -10.39
C ASP A 173 -18.82 -7.77 -11.48
N ALA A 174 -17.74 -7.10 -11.86
CA ALA A 174 -17.77 -6.22 -13.02
C ALA A 174 -17.70 -7.04 -14.33
N PRO A 175 -18.11 -6.44 -15.47
CA PRO A 175 -17.91 -7.06 -16.78
C PRO A 175 -16.42 -7.40 -17.02
N GLU A 176 -16.14 -8.64 -17.39
CA GLU A 176 -14.78 -9.18 -17.51
C GLU A 176 -13.94 -8.40 -18.54
N GLU A 177 -14.57 -7.95 -19.62
CA GLU A 177 -13.94 -7.17 -20.68
C GLU A 177 -13.37 -5.84 -20.17
N GLU A 178 -13.95 -5.24 -19.13
CA GLU A 178 -13.44 -3.98 -18.57
C GLU A 178 -12.18 -4.22 -17.75
N GLY A 179 -12.10 -5.33 -17.00
CA GLY A 179 -10.89 -5.73 -16.28
C GLY A 179 -9.74 -6.03 -17.24
N ILE A 180 -10.01 -6.74 -18.35
CA ILE A 180 -9.01 -7.02 -19.40
C ILE A 180 -8.46 -5.72 -20.00
N LYS A 181 -9.34 -4.77 -20.36
CA LYS A 181 -8.91 -3.45 -20.88
C LYS A 181 -8.05 -2.70 -19.88
N THR A 182 -8.44 -2.69 -18.61
CA THR A 182 -7.70 -1.99 -17.55
C THR A 182 -6.32 -2.60 -17.34
N LEU A 183 -6.22 -3.93 -17.26
CA LEU A 183 -4.94 -4.62 -17.08
C LEU A 183 -4.02 -4.40 -18.28
N ALA A 184 -4.55 -4.46 -19.51
CA ALA A 184 -3.78 -4.20 -20.73
C ALA A 184 -3.18 -2.79 -20.73
N LEU A 185 -3.94 -1.77 -20.28
CA LEU A 185 -3.44 -0.40 -20.16
C LEU A 185 -2.33 -0.25 -19.11
N VAL A 186 -2.46 -0.91 -17.96
CA VAL A 186 -1.40 -0.94 -16.93
C VAL A 186 -0.15 -1.62 -17.46
N ASN A 187 -0.28 -2.75 -18.15
CA ASN A 187 0.86 -3.46 -18.74
C ASN A 187 1.56 -2.61 -19.80
N ALA A 188 0.83 -1.92 -20.68
CA ALA A 188 1.42 -0.99 -21.64
C ALA A 188 2.22 0.14 -20.97
N MET A 189 1.69 0.68 -19.86
CA MET A 189 2.38 1.71 -19.07
C MET A 189 3.68 1.18 -18.44
N VAL A 190 3.65 -0.03 -17.89
CA VAL A 190 4.83 -0.70 -17.32
C VAL A 190 5.89 -0.97 -18.38
N ASP A 191 5.49 -1.38 -19.59
CA ASP A 191 6.39 -1.64 -20.70
C ASP A 191 7.08 -0.36 -21.18
N ASP A 192 6.33 0.74 -21.35
CA ASP A 192 6.88 2.07 -21.70
C ASP A 192 7.93 2.53 -20.68
N LEU A 193 7.65 2.38 -19.38
CA LEU A 193 8.59 2.75 -18.31
C LEU A 193 9.81 1.82 -18.26
N THR A 194 9.62 0.54 -18.55
CA THR A 194 10.69 -0.46 -18.62
C THR A 194 11.65 -0.17 -19.77
N GLU A 195 11.12 0.16 -20.95
CA GLU A 195 11.91 0.56 -22.11
C GLU A 195 12.71 1.84 -21.82
N LEU A 196 12.06 2.83 -21.20
CA LEU A 196 12.72 4.07 -20.79
C LEU A 196 13.87 3.80 -19.80
N ASN A 197 13.69 2.91 -18.83
CA ASN A 197 14.75 2.51 -17.90
C ASN A 197 15.92 1.84 -18.62
N LYS A 198 15.65 0.95 -19.58
CA LYS A 198 16.68 0.27 -20.38
C LYS A 198 17.47 1.23 -21.28
N SER A 199 16.83 2.30 -21.76
CA SER A 199 17.48 3.32 -22.60
C SER A 199 18.59 4.09 -21.87
N GLY A 200 18.64 4.06 -20.54
CA GLY A 200 19.56 4.86 -19.74
C GLY A 200 19.24 6.36 -19.70
N ALA A 201 18.11 6.80 -20.26
CA ALA A 201 17.69 8.19 -20.19
C ALA A 201 17.41 8.60 -18.74
N GLY A 202 18.11 9.62 -18.23
CA GLY A 202 17.90 10.14 -16.87
C GLY A 202 16.53 10.79 -16.69
N GLY A 203 15.95 11.34 -17.76
CA GLY A 203 14.64 11.97 -17.75
C GLY A 203 13.49 11.05 -18.18
N CYS A 204 12.29 11.60 -18.16
CA CYS A 204 11.10 11.04 -18.79
C CYS A 204 10.37 12.23 -19.46
N PRO A 205 10.30 12.30 -20.78
CA PRO A 205 9.46 13.31 -21.44
C PRO A 205 7.98 13.10 -21.04
N PRO A 206 7.20 14.16 -20.79
CA PRO A 206 5.77 14.05 -20.45
C PRO A 206 4.98 13.18 -21.43
N GLU A 207 5.35 13.20 -22.70
CA GLU A 207 4.72 12.48 -23.80
C GLU A 207 4.74 10.96 -23.59
N VAL A 208 5.75 10.43 -22.89
CA VAL A 208 5.82 9.01 -22.54
C VAL A 208 4.68 8.65 -21.59
N LEU A 209 4.44 9.46 -20.56
CA LEU A 209 3.34 9.24 -19.63
C LEU A 209 1.98 9.51 -20.28
N GLN A 210 1.89 10.53 -21.14
CA GLN A 210 0.64 10.87 -21.85
C GLN A 210 0.11 9.76 -22.76
N LYS A 211 0.91 8.74 -23.12
CA LYS A 211 0.43 7.56 -23.84
C LYS A 211 -0.62 6.78 -23.04
N THR A 212 -0.46 6.69 -21.73
CA THR A 212 -1.29 5.84 -20.86
C THR A 212 -1.97 6.60 -19.72
N TRP A 213 -1.49 7.78 -19.37
CA TRP A 213 -2.03 8.62 -18.30
C TRP A 213 -2.83 9.80 -18.82
N HIS A 214 -3.82 10.20 -18.02
CA HIS A 214 -4.54 11.46 -18.19
C HIS A 214 -3.62 12.64 -17.84
N ASP A 215 -3.73 13.76 -18.56
CA ASP A 215 -2.87 14.95 -18.30
C ASP A 215 -3.02 15.46 -16.85
N ASN A 216 -4.25 15.38 -16.34
CA ASN A 216 -4.63 15.71 -14.96
C ASN A 216 -4.60 14.50 -14.02
N MET A 217 -3.70 13.54 -14.23
CA MET A 217 -3.60 12.39 -13.34
C MET A 217 -3.23 12.79 -11.90
N ILE A 218 -3.68 12.01 -10.92
CA ILE A 218 -3.30 12.18 -9.51
C ILE A 218 -2.51 10.96 -9.05
N TRP A 219 -1.35 11.21 -8.43
CA TRP A 219 -0.54 10.18 -7.80
C TRP A 219 -0.54 10.41 -6.29
N TYR A 220 -1.02 9.44 -5.53
CA TYR A 220 -1.17 9.46 -4.09
C TYR A 220 -0.09 8.60 -3.43
N GLY A 221 1.11 9.16 -3.24
CA GLY A 221 2.25 8.47 -2.62
C GLY A 221 2.21 8.39 -1.10
N PRO A 222 3.04 7.55 -0.47
CA PRO A 222 3.13 7.49 0.98
C PRO A 222 3.60 8.82 1.59
N ALA A 223 3.30 9.03 2.87
CA ALA A 223 3.88 10.11 3.64
C ALA A 223 5.42 10.09 3.58
N GLY A 224 6.03 11.26 3.48
CA GLY A 224 7.46 11.43 3.15
C GLY A 224 7.72 11.73 1.67
N ILE A 225 6.84 11.27 0.77
CA ILE A 225 6.82 11.71 -0.63
C ILE A 225 5.61 12.64 -0.85
N GLY A 226 4.43 12.20 -0.43
CA GLY A 226 3.17 12.93 -0.60
C GLY A 226 2.55 12.77 -2.00
N ALA A 227 1.37 13.36 -2.19
CA ALA A 227 0.63 13.33 -3.44
C ALA A 227 1.05 14.44 -4.41
N SER A 228 0.80 14.19 -5.70
CA SER A 228 1.05 15.12 -6.80
C SER A 228 -0.12 15.11 -7.79
N TYR A 229 -0.32 16.23 -8.50
CA TYR A 229 -1.42 16.41 -9.43
C TYR A 229 -0.94 16.98 -10.76
N THR A 230 -1.31 16.34 -11.86
CA THR A 230 -0.80 16.51 -13.25
C THR A 230 0.53 15.82 -13.52
N ILE A 231 0.76 15.45 -14.78
CA ILE A 231 2.02 14.83 -15.23
C ILE A 231 3.25 15.68 -14.84
N PRO A 232 3.34 16.99 -15.15
CA PRO A 232 4.53 17.77 -14.80
C PRO A 232 4.84 17.79 -13.29
N ARG A 233 3.82 17.80 -12.44
CA ARG A 233 4.00 17.78 -10.98
C ARG A 233 4.37 16.40 -10.48
N TYR A 234 3.76 15.34 -11.00
CA TYR A 234 4.20 13.97 -10.72
C TYR A 234 5.68 13.77 -11.07
N GLN A 235 6.12 14.29 -12.23
CA GLN A 235 7.51 14.22 -12.64
C GLN A 235 8.43 14.96 -11.68
N ALA A 236 8.12 16.21 -11.37
CA ALA A 236 8.94 17.04 -10.50
C ALA A 236 8.96 16.54 -9.04
N GLN A 237 7.83 16.03 -8.54
CA GLN A 237 7.64 15.72 -7.12
C GLN A 237 7.93 14.25 -6.78
N HIS A 238 7.84 13.32 -7.74
CA HIS A 238 8.13 11.91 -7.46
C HIS A 238 9.05 11.28 -8.50
N GLN A 239 8.66 11.26 -9.79
CA GLN A 239 9.34 10.45 -10.80
C GLN A 239 10.82 10.83 -10.95
N LEU A 240 11.13 12.12 -11.14
CA LEU A 240 12.51 12.57 -11.32
C LEU A 240 13.34 12.48 -10.03
N PRO A 241 12.83 12.85 -8.84
CA PRO A 241 13.51 12.55 -7.58
C PRO A 241 13.87 11.07 -7.43
N PHE A 242 12.94 10.16 -7.72
CA PHE A 242 13.18 8.71 -7.64
C PHE A 242 14.20 8.24 -8.68
N ARG A 243 14.12 8.74 -9.92
CA ARG A 243 15.03 8.38 -11.01
C ARG A 243 16.46 8.88 -10.77
N ASN A 244 16.62 10.12 -10.35
CA ASN A 244 17.92 10.79 -10.28
C ASN A 244 18.68 10.49 -8.98
N ASN A 245 17.96 10.21 -7.89
CA ASN A 245 18.56 10.11 -6.55
C ASN A 245 18.70 8.66 -6.04
N LEU A 246 18.43 7.68 -6.90
CA LEU A 246 18.66 6.27 -6.63
C LEU A 246 19.47 5.66 -7.80
N LYS A 247 20.44 4.80 -7.54
CA LYS A 247 21.21 4.04 -8.54
C LYS A 247 20.97 2.54 -8.39
N ASP A 248 21.53 1.75 -9.31
CA ASP A 248 21.49 0.28 -9.31
C ASP A 248 20.08 -0.32 -9.20
N LYS A 249 19.08 0.37 -9.76
CA LYS A 249 17.68 -0.02 -9.67
C LYS A 249 17.44 -1.35 -10.36
N VAL A 250 16.85 -2.31 -9.64
CA VAL A 250 16.40 -3.59 -10.18
C VAL A 250 14.94 -3.77 -9.84
N PHE A 251 14.16 -4.14 -10.85
CA PHE A 251 12.78 -4.57 -10.70
C PHE A 251 12.76 -6.08 -10.42
N ASN A 252 12.23 -6.46 -9.27
CA ASN A 252 12.18 -7.85 -8.80
C ASN A 252 10.86 -8.55 -9.14
N GLY A 253 9.90 -7.84 -9.73
CA GLY A 253 8.60 -8.38 -10.12
C GLY A 253 7.48 -8.10 -9.13
N HIS A 254 6.35 -8.76 -9.38
CA HIS A 254 5.16 -8.71 -8.54
C HIS A 254 4.89 -10.08 -7.93
N VAL A 255 4.35 -10.07 -6.71
CA VAL A 255 3.75 -11.26 -6.10
C VAL A 255 2.34 -11.46 -6.63
N CYS A 256 1.59 -10.35 -6.72
CA CYS A 256 0.21 -10.34 -7.17
C CYS A 256 0.00 -9.17 -8.12
N ARG A 257 -0.71 -9.40 -9.23
CA ARG A 257 -1.21 -8.37 -10.15
C ARG A 257 -2.52 -8.83 -10.77
N PHE A 258 -3.56 -8.00 -10.71
CA PHE A 258 -4.85 -8.27 -11.36
C PHE A 258 -5.66 -6.98 -11.56
N ALA A 259 -6.80 -7.09 -12.24
CA ALA A 259 -7.73 -5.98 -12.47
C ALA A 259 -9.20 -6.43 -12.43
N GLU A 260 -10.07 -5.48 -12.09
CA GLU A 260 -11.52 -5.63 -12.16
C GLU A 260 -12.18 -4.29 -12.51
N GLY A 261 -13.11 -4.31 -13.48
CA GLY A 261 -13.76 -3.10 -13.94
C GLY A 261 -12.73 -2.06 -14.40
N SER A 262 -12.82 -0.84 -13.87
CA SER A 262 -11.88 0.25 -14.16
C SER A 262 -10.70 0.31 -13.18
N PHE A 263 -10.47 -0.71 -12.37
CA PHE A 263 -9.38 -0.72 -11.38
C PHE A 263 -8.40 -1.85 -11.61
N ALA A 264 -7.14 -1.60 -11.31
CA ALA A 264 -6.08 -2.60 -11.33
C ALA A 264 -5.19 -2.42 -10.11
N CYS A 265 -4.53 -3.49 -9.70
CA CYS A 265 -3.60 -3.41 -8.58
C CYS A 265 -2.46 -4.41 -8.72
N PHE A 266 -1.36 -4.10 -8.06
CA PHE A 266 -0.29 -5.06 -7.82
C PHE A 266 0.43 -4.76 -6.52
N PHE A 267 1.16 -5.77 -6.03
CA PHE A 267 2.20 -5.55 -5.02
C PHE A 267 3.42 -6.42 -5.29
N GLY A 268 4.58 -5.96 -4.82
CA GLY A 268 5.84 -6.72 -4.84
C GLY A 268 6.49 -6.80 -3.46
N TRP A 269 7.24 -7.89 -3.23
CA TRP A 269 7.84 -8.21 -1.95
C TRP A 269 9.17 -8.99 -2.12
N PRO A 270 10.30 -8.33 -2.45
CA PRO A 270 10.39 -6.91 -2.81
C PRO A 270 9.93 -6.64 -4.23
N ASN A 271 9.54 -5.39 -4.49
CA ASN A 271 9.19 -4.93 -5.83
C ASN A 271 10.41 -4.36 -6.56
N LEU A 272 11.19 -3.57 -5.83
CA LEU A 272 12.36 -2.87 -6.35
C LEU A 272 13.52 -2.99 -5.36
N SER A 273 14.74 -3.05 -5.86
CA SER A 273 15.96 -2.87 -5.06
C SER A 273 16.77 -1.72 -5.65
N ASN A 274 17.35 -0.88 -4.81
CA ASN A 274 18.12 0.29 -5.25
C ASN A 274 19.09 0.78 -4.18
N THR A 275 20.02 1.66 -4.58
CA THR A 275 20.99 2.30 -3.69
C THR A 275 20.80 3.82 -3.75
N PRO A 276 20.63 4.55 -2.63
CA PRO A 276 20.41 6.00 -2.69
C PRO A 276 21.68 6.79 -2.93
N THR A 277 21.66 7.72 -3.88
CA THR A 277 22.77 8.65 -4.14
C THR A 277 22.63 9.99 -3.40
N GLY A 278 21.52 10.18 -2.69
CA GLY A 278 21.19 11.37 -1.91
C GLY A 278 20.17 12.26 -2.61
N GLY A 279 19.35 12.95 -1.83
CA GLY A 279 18.25 13.81 -2.30
C GLY A 279 16.89 13.11 -2.35
N PHE A 280 16.82 11.78 -2.42
CA PHE A 280 15.55 11.06 -2.29
C PHE A 280 15.02 11.23 -0.85
N LEU A 281 13.75 11.63 -0.70
CA LEU A 281 13.13 12.03 0.58
C LEU A 281 13.84 13.21 1.29
N GLY A 282 14.68 13.97 0.58
CA GLY A 282 15.52 15.01 1.18
C GLY A 282 16.62 14.47 2.10
N LEU A 283 16.93 13.17 2.03
CA LEU A 283 17.93 12.51 2.85
C LEU A 283 19.30 12.44 2.15
N PRO A 284 20.41 12.32 2.91
CA PRO A 284 21.72 12.02 2.32
C PRO A 284 21.71 10.67 1.60
N GLY A 285 22.69 10.46 0.73
CA GLY A 285 22.90 9.17 0.06
C GLY A 285 23.55 8.14 0.98
N GLY A 286 23.78 6.96 0.42
CA GLY A 286 24.49 5.86 1.06
C GLY A 286 24.91 4.80 0.04
N GLU A 287 25.67 3.81 0.48
CA GLU A 287 26.15 2.73 -0.38
C GLU A 287 25.44 1.39 -0.09
N ILE A 288 24.43 1.41 0.79
CA ILE A 288 23.63 0.23 1.09
C ILE A 288 22.54 0.08 0.03
N ARG A 289 22.59 -1.03 -0.70
CA ARG A 289 21.49 -1.48 -1.55
C ARG A 289 20.35 -1.97 -0.65
N ALA A 290 19.17 -1.40 -0.82
CA ALA A 290 17.99 -1.68 -0.01
C ALA A 290 16.79 -2.08 -0.87
N ASP A 291 15.95 -2.95 -0.31
CA ASP A 291 14.72 -3.46 -0.92
C ASP A 291 13.52 -2.57 -0.58
N MET A 292 12.61 -2.40 -1.53
CA MET A 292 11.35 -1.66 -1.40
C MET A 292 10.16 -2.55 -1.68
N GLN A 293 9.25 -2.60 -0.71
CA GLN A 293 7.96 -3.25 -0.86
C GLN A 293 6.99 -2.19 -1.36
N VAL A 294 6.34 -2.45 -2.49
CA VAL A 294 5.55 -1.44 -3.19
C VAL A 294 4.19 -2.04 -3.56
N VAL A 295 3.16 -1.24 -3.33
CA VAL A 295 1.79 -1.46 -3.81
C VAL A 295 1.45 -0.33 -4.76
N ASP A 296 0.79 -0.68 -5.85
CA ASP A 296 0.08 0.27 -6.69
C ASP A 296 -1.36 -0.18 -6.86
N VAL A 297 -2.28 0.77 -6.68
CA VAL A 297 -3.69 0.63 -7.06
C VAL A 297 -4.01 1.73 -8.07
N TYR A 298 -4.58 1.37 -9.21
CA TYR A 298 -4.87 2.27 -10.32
C TYR A 298 -6.38 2.39 -10.53
N SER A 299 -6.81 3.56 -10.98
CA SER A 299 -8.11 3.78 -11.59
C SER A 299 -7.94 4.24 -13.04
N ARG A 300 -8.74 3.67 -13.93
CA ARG A 300 -8.85 4.02 -15.34
C ARG A 300 -10.10 4.88 -15.58
N GLN A 301 -9.94 5.95 -16.35
CA GLN A 301 -11.01 6.77 -16.89
C GLN A 301 -10.94 6.72 -18.43
N GLY A 302 -11.94 6.08 -19.06
CA GLY A 302 -11.91 5.85 -20.50
C GLY A 302 -10.68 5.03 -20.89
N ASP A 303 -9.85 5.54 -21.79
CA ASP A 303 -8.66 4.83 -22.29
C ASP A 303 -7.36 5.26 -21.58
N LYS A 304 -7.46 5.93 -20.42
CA LYS A 304 -6.31 6.46 -19.66
C LYS A 304 -6.38 6.12 -18.18
N LEU A 305 -5.22 5.98 -17.55
CA LEU A 305 -5.07 5.95 -16.10
C LEU A 305 -5.27 7.37 -15.56
N SER A 306 -6.12 7.52 -14.54
CA SER A 306 -6.48 8.82 -13.97
C SER A 306 -5.96 9.01 -12.54
N GLU A 307 -5.97 7.96 -11.73
CA GLU A 307 -5.57 8.03 -10.32
C GLU A 307 -4.74 6.79 -9.95
N ASN A 308 -3.78 6.99 -9.05
CA ASN A 308 -2.97 5.89 -8.53
C ASN A 308 -2.61 6.11 -7.06
N TRP A 309 -2.95 5.13 -6.23
CA TRP A 309 -2.63 5.09 -4.82
C TRP A 309 -1.48 4.13 -4.60
N VAL A 310 -0.41 4.66 -4.01
CA VAL A 310 0.85 3.95 -3.82
C VAL A 310 1.16 3.82 -2.33
N PHE A 311 1.67 2.66 -1.97
CA PHE A 311 2.27 2.39 -0.67
C PHE A 311 3.71 1.94 -0.91
N ILE A 312 4.64 2.51 -0.15
CA ILE A 312 6.03 2.05 -0.12
C ILE A 312 6.37 1.86 1.35
N ASP A 313 6.96 0.70 1.69
CA ASP A 313 7.47 0.45 3.02
C ASP A 313 8.77 1.25 3.28
N LEU A 314 8.62 2.58 3.32
CA LEU A 314 9.71 3.51 3.58
C LEU A 314 10.40 3.23 4.93
N PRO A 315 9.67 2.90 6.03
CA PRO A 315 10.32 2.47 7.27
C PRO A 315 11.30 1.31 7.06
N TYR A 316 10.91 0.27 6.32
CA TYR A 316 11.80 -0.85 6.03
C TYR A 316 12.98 -0.46 5.13
N TRP A 317 12.71 0.34 4.08
CA TRP A 317 13.76 0.81 3.17
C TRP A 317 14.84 1.61 3.93
N LEU A 318 14.43 2.46 4.89
CA LEU A 318 15.34 3.25 5.73
C LEU A 318 16.04 2.38 6.79
N LYS A 319 15.33 1.42 7.39
CA LYS A 319 15.89 0.53 8.41
C LYS A 319 17.07 -0.28 7.87
N GLN A 320 16.95 -0.81 6.64
CA GLN A 320 18.04 -1.53 5.97
C GLN A 320 19.30 -0.69 5.82
N GLN A 321 19.16 0.63 5.72
CA GLN A 321 20.27 1.58 5.59
C GLN A 321 20.78 2.10 6.94
N GLY A 322 20.32 1.51 8.05
CA GLY A 322 20.73 1.88 9.40
C GLY A 322 19.92 3.01 10.01
N LEU A 323 18.84 3.47 9.38
CA LEU A 323 17.95 4.48 9.95
C LEU A 323 16.59 3.88 10.34
N ASP A 324 16.44 3.55 11.62
CA ASP A 324 15.14 3.18 12.19
C ASP A 324 14.33 4.43 12.55
N VAL A 325 13.44 4.84 11.64
CA VAL A 325 12.62 6.04 11.86
C VAL A 325 11.57 5.85 12.94
N ILE A 326 11.11 4.63 13.21
CA ILE A 326 10.10 4.35 14.24
C ILE A 326 10.77 4.45 15.61
N GLU A 327 11.84 3.68 15.83
CA GLU A 327 12.60 3.66 17.08
C GLU A 327 13.18 5.04 17.43
N ARG A 328 13.83 5.71 16.45
CA ARG A 328 14.41 7.05 16.66
C ARG A 328 13.33 8.07 17.03
N THR A 329 12.15 8.02 16.41
CA THR A 329 11.10 8.99 16.70
C THR A 329 10.46 8.70 18.05
N ALA A 330 10.27 7.43 18.41
CA ALA A 330 9.79 7.02 19.73
C ALA A 330 10.70 7.54 20.85
N SER A 331 12.04 7.39 20.72
CA SER A 331 12.97 7.88 21.76
C SER A 331 12.99 9.41 21.92
N ILE A 332 12.56 10.16 20.91
CA ILE A 332 12.52 11.64 20.94
C ILE A 332 11.16 12.15 21.43
N PHE A 333 10.06 11.66 20.84
CA PHE A 333 8.71 12.17 21.09
C PHE A 333 7.98 11.41 22.19
N ASN A 334 8.44 10.21 22.56
CA ASN A 334 7.83 9.40 23.60
C ASN A 334 8.84 8.55 24.41
N PRO A 335 9.85 9.17 25.05
CA PRO A 335 10.96 8.47 25.70
C PRO A 335 10.57 7.56 26.87
N GLU A 336 9.38 7.72 27.44
CA GLU A 336 8.89 6.88 28.54
C GLU A 336 8.39 5.51 28.05
N CYS A 337 8.01 5.40 26.78
CA CYS A 337 7.59 4.15 26.14
C CYS A 337 8.78 3.33 25.59
N ALA A 338 9.93 3.97 25.38
CA ALA A 338 11.13 3.34 24.81
C ALA A 338 12.04 2.64 25.84
N LYS A 339 11.59 2.48 27.10
CA LYS A 339 12.35 1.88 28.20
C LYS A 339 11.97 0.43 28.47
#